data_AF-A0A0D2BTC8-F1
#
_entry.id   AF-A0A0D2BTC8-F1
#
_cell.length_a   1.000
_cell.length_b   1.000
_cell.length_c   1.000
_cell.angle_alpha   90.00
_cell.angle_beta   90.00
_cell.angle_gamma   90.00
#
_symmetry.space_group_name_H-M   'P 1'
#
loop_
_entity.id
_entity.type
_entity.pdbx_description
1 polymer ?
#
loop_
_entity_poly.entity_id
_entity_poly.type
_entity_poly.pdbx_seq_one_letter_code
_entity_poly.pdbx_strand_id
1 'polypeptide(L)'
;MTTGHNASFRGRHRLGRVVLLATALIMLILYATNSRWEHEQQPHPIEPGVLETPIIDDPATVIAKQANPTKDQVAPHTMAANPEDSPPTEAPRAPTAKSLTEHDKEISPSGEGNLYSKIGKLTMLYYNEVSKDTIWYEKALSGHKEHNMRFGYKHFVLRHEIVPDIWSKQAFILSILLQELAKPMGDRLEWLFWHDADLVLMNSNIPLELFVPPVEFSHIHHVVANDLNGLNAGVFFLRVHEWSMWYLSAVMSYTNYHPERPLRYSEQTAMEWLIQEEKWGRNTTHVPQRWFNAYQNFGIDDTVPPEWEWRHGYFEPGDLLIHLPGTSEARPDIIRGWLSRVRDQNARYEIPLADTTHVKNITEFWNNDARHDKKNQDTYWRRWHILIRVGTEQDDQQREAVAEAERLADKAGLSPEKKEQKVDEVKEKFRIQKIAALRRAEQDKLKEEGLLQEQAPTTER
;
A
#
# COMPACT_ATOMS: atom_id res chain seq x y z
N MET A 1 -4.48 1.70 60.86
CA MET A 1 -5.49 2.60 61.47
C MET A 1 -5.95 3.55 60.38
N THR A 2 -6.92 3.17 59.55
CA THR A 2 -8.39 3.28 59.69
C THR A 2 -8.99 4.64 59.32
N THR A 3 -10.12 4.54 58.60
CA THR A 3 -11.15 5.55 58.22
C THR A 3 -10.93 6.27 56.89
N GLY A 4 -11.90 6.36 55.96
CA GLY A 4 -13.32 6.00 56.01
C GLY A 4 -13.96 5.82 54.63
N HIS A 5 -15.01 4.98 54.60
CA HIS A 5 -15.91 4.77 53.48
C HIS A 5 -17.01 5.84 53.47
N ASN A 6 -17.28 6.43 52.31
CA ASN A 6 -18.51 7.19 52.05
C ASN A 6 -19.44 6.36 51.14
N ALA A 7 -20.55 5.91 51.70
CA ALA A 7 -21.62 5.22 51.02
C ALA A 7 -22.68 6.24 50.54
N SER A 8 -22.62 6.66 49.27
CA SER A 8 -23.71 7.50 48.71
C SER A 8 -23.90 7.42 47.18
N PHE A 9 -23.39 6.41 46.47
CA PHE A 9 -23.44 6.40 44.99
C PHE A 9 -24.09 5.18 44.31
N ARG A 10 -25.03 4.46 44.95
CA ARG A 10 -25.69 3.28 44.33
C ARG A 10 -27.20 3.41 44.03
N GLY A 11 -27.82 4.56 44.24
CA GLY A 11 -29.28 4.70 44.08
C GLY A 11 -29.80 5.13 42.70
N ARG A 12 -29.03 5.87 41.90
CA ARG A 12 -29.58 6.62 40.74
C ARG A 12 -29.51 5.93 39.37
N HIS A 13 -28.75 4.86 39.20
CA HIS A 13 -28.57 4.22 37.88
C HIS A 13 -29.48 3.01 37.59
N ARG A 14 -30.25 2.51 38.57
CA ARG A 14 -31.18 1.40 38.32
C ARG A 14 -32.47 1.84 37.64
N LEU A 15 -32.99 3.02 37.97
CA LEU A 15 -34.24 3.52 37.39
C LEU A 15 -34.08 3.90 35.91
N GLY A 16 -32.95 4.52 35.54
CA GLY A 16 -32.66 4.89 34.14
C GLY A 16 -32.56 3.69 33.19
N ARG A 17 -31.99 2.56 33.64
CA ARG A 17 -31.91 1.34 32.83
C ARG A 17 -33.27 0.68 32.60
N VAL A 18 -34.16 0.70 33.61
CA VAL A 18 -35.51 0.14 33.48
C VAL A 18 -36.37 1.00 32.54
N VAL A 19 -36.24 2.33 32.62
CA VAL A 19 -36.93 3.24 31.70
C VAL A 19 -36.45 3.03 30.26
N LEU A 20 -35.14 2.98 30.01
CA LEU A 20 -34.59 2.73 28.67
C LEU A 20 -35.05 1.40 28.05
N LEU A 21 -35.10 0.33 28.84
CA LEU A 21 -35.58 -0.98 28.38
C LEU A 21 -37.08 -0.97 28.09
N ALA A 22 -37.88 -0.28 28.91
CA ALA A 22 -39.30 -0.14 28.67
C ALA A 22 -39.59 0.67 27.39
N THR A 23 -38.84 1.75 27.14
CA THR A 23 -38.99 2.55 25.92
C THR A 23 -38.61 1.76 24.67
N ALA A 24 -37.52 0.98 24.72
CA ALA A 24 -37.11 0.12 23.62
C ALA A 24 -38.14 -0.97 23.30
N LEU A 25 -38.76 -1.56 24.32
CA LEU A 25 -39.80 -2.58 24.14
C LEU A 25 -41.07 -1.99 23.52
N ILE A 26 -41.48 -0.78 23.94
CA ILE A 26 -42.64 -0.09 23.36
C ILE A 26 -42.40 0.25 21.89
N MET A 27 -41.19 0.74 21.53
CA MET A 27 -40.81 1.00 20.14
C MET A 27 -40.87 -0.26 19.29
N LEU A 28 -40.40 -1.41 19.81
CA LEU A 28 -40.42 -2.68 19.09
C LEU A 28 -41.85 -3.19 18.85
N ILE A 29 -42.73 -3.03 19.84
CA ILE A 29 -44.15 -3.39 19.72
C ILE A 29 -44.83 -2.48 18.69
N LEU A 30 -44.61 -1.16 18.74
CA LEU A 30 -45.17 -0.22 17.76
C LEU A 30 -44.69 -0.51 16.33
N TYR A 31 -43.40 -0.87 16.17
CA TYR A 31 -42.83 -1.25 14.89
C TYR A 31 -43.46 -2.55 14.35
N ALA A 32 -43.64 -3.55 15.21
CA ALA A 32 -44.27 -4.82 14.84
C ALA A 32 -45.76 -4.68 14.51
N THR A 33 -46.47 -3.75 15.16
CA THR A 33 -47.90 -3.52 14.92
C THR A 33 -48.19 -2.61 13.74
N ASN A 34 -47.26 -1.72 13.36
CA ASN A 34 -47.41 -0.81 12.21
C ASN A 34 -46.81 -1.38 10.91
N SER A 35 -46.03 -2.46 10.96
CA SER A 35 -45.49 -3.10 9.76
C SER A 35 -46.55 -4.00 9.11
N ARG A 36 -47.50 -3.39 8.39
CA ARG A 36 -48.31 -4.09 7.39
C ARG A 36 -47.39 -4.48 6.22
N TRP A 37 -47.20 -5.78 6.05
CA TRP A 37 -46.62 -6.35 4.85
C TRP A 37 -47.60 -6.15 3.69
N GLU A 38 -47.31 -5.21 2.80
CA GLU A 38 -48.00 -5.06 1.52
C GLU A 38 -47.19 -5.72 0.40
N HIS A 39 -47.90 -6.52 -0.38
CA HIS A 39 -47.43 -7.29 -1.53
C HIS A 39 -47.00 -6.38 -2.70
N GLU A 40 -46.02 -6.87 -3.47
CA GLU A 40 -45.54 -6.35 -4.76
C GLU A 40 -46.65 -5.84 -5.71
N GLN A 41 -46.42 -4.69 -6.35
CA GLN A 41 -46.82 -4.43 -7.75
C GLN A 41 -45.83 -3.50 -8.49
N GLN A 42 -45.67 -3.77 -9.79
CA GLN A 42 -44.73 -3.21 -10.77
C GLN A 42 -45.08 -1.78 -11.30
N PRO A 43 -44.16 -1.12 -12.06
CA PRO A 43 -44.12 0.34 -12.24
C PRO A 43 -44.68 0.85 -13.58
N HIS A 44 -45.05 2.14 -13.64
CA HIS A 44 -45.41 2.89 -14.86
C HIS A 44 -45.27 4.43 -14.67
N PRO A 45 -45.21 5.27 -15.73
CA PRO A 45 -44.04 6.10 -16.08
C PRO A 45 -44.21 7.64 -16.00
N ILE A 46 -43.07 8.30 -16.26
CA ILE A 46 -42.65 9.72 -16.21
C ILE A 46 -43.51 10.70 -17.03
N GLU A 47 -43.67 11.95 -16.54
CA GLU A 47 -43.66 13.17 -17.38
C GLU A 47 -42.98 14.38 -16.67
N PRO A 48 -42.37 15.34 -17.42
CA PRO A 48 -41.46 16.37 -16.90
C PRO A 48 -42.06 17.79 -16.84
N GLY A 49 -41.60 18.61 -15.88
CA GLY A 49 -41.92 20.04 -15.77
C GLY A 49 -40.66 20.90 -15.71
N VAL A 50 -40.57 21.86 -16.62
CA VAL A 50 -39.42 22.75 -16.92
C VAL A 50 -39.43 24.02 -16.06
N LEU A 51 -38.21 24.53 -15.87
CA LEU A 51 -37.68 25.79 -15.31
C LEU A 51 -38.60 27.01 -15.21
N GLU A 52 -38.29 27.86 -14.21
CA GLU A 52 -38.17 29.31 -14.40
C GLU A 52 -37.16 29.95 -13.41
N THR A 53 -36.25 30.76 -13.94
CA THR A 53 -35.29 31.66 -13.24
C THR A 53 -35.78 33.12 -13.31
N PRO A 54 -35.27 34.02 -12.46
CA PRO A 54 -34.69 35.28 -13.00
C PRO A 54 -33.40 35.73 -12.24
N ILE A 55 -32.26 36.01 -12.89
CA ILE A 55 -31.74 37.23 -13.58
C ILE A 55 -31.44 38.43 -12.64
N ILE A 56 -30.33 39.15 -12.96
CA ILE A 56 -29.90 40.56 -12.66
C ILE A 56 -28.67 40.60 -11.71
N ASP A 57 -27.54 41.29 -11.93
CA ASP A 57 -26.93 42.11 -13.01
C ASP A 57 -25.41 42.28 -12.69
N ASP A 58 -24.58 42.44 -13.73
CA ASP A 58 -23.15 42.92 -13.75
C ASP A 58 -23.15 44.49 -13.81
N PRO A 59 -22.05 45.30 -13.89
CA PRO A 59 -20.60 45.05 -13.92
C PRO A 59 -19.69 46.07 -13.18
N ALA A 60 -18.36 45.81 -13.21
CA ALA A 60 -17.31 46.74 -13.72
C ALA A 60 -15.98 46.85 -12.90
N THR A 61 -14.90 46.29 -13.49
CA THR A 61 -13.58 46.89 -13.85
C THR A 61 -12.64 47.38 -12.72
N VAL A 62 -11.33 47.03 -12.66
CA VAL A 62 -10.21 47.69 -13.38
C VAL A 62 -8.87 46.91 -13.25
N ILE A 63 -8.09 46.96 -14.33
CA ILE A 63 -6.78 46.36 -14.63
C ILE A 63 -5.60 47.13 -14.02
N ALA A 64 -4.55 46.43 -13.56
CA ALA A 64 -3.16 46.91 -13.67
C ALA A 64 -2.13 45.76 -13.74
N LYS A 65 -1.27 45.81 -14.76
CA LYS A 65 -0.17 44.88 -15.08
C LYS A 65 1.13 45.28 -14.39
N GLN A 66 1.95 44.29 -14.03
CA GLN A 66 3.44 44.19 -14.11
C GLN A 66 3.84 42.96 -13.27
N ALA A 67 4.90 42.17 -13.48
CA ALA A 67 5.85 41.88 -14.55
C ALA A 67 6.67 40.67 -14.00
N ASN A 68 6.84 39.60 -14.77
CA ASN A 68 7.64 38.41 -14.37
C ASN A 68 9.14 38.70 -14.42
N PRO A 69 9.93 38.04 -13.53
CA PRO A 69 10.82 36.99 -14.05
C PRO A 69 10.97 35.75 -13.11
N THR A 70 10.91 34.54 -13.71
CA THR A 70 11.72 33.31 -13.47
C THR A 70 12.37 33.04 -12.10
N LYS A 71 12.54 31.82 -11.58
CA LYS A 71 12.16 30.40 -11.82
C LYS A 71 12.77 29.68 -10.59
N ASP A 72 12.17 28.58 -10.15
CA ASP A 72 12.73 27.58 -9.22
C ASP A 72 13.00 28.03 -7.78
N GLN A 73 11.94 28.12 -6.96
CA GLN A 73 12.00 27.77 -5.54
C GLN A 73 10.72 27.02 -5.13
N VAL A 74 10.93 25.86 -4.52
CA VAL A 74 9.90 25.02 -3.86
C VAL A 74 9.25 25.86 -2.75
N ALA A 75 7.95 26.14 -2.87
CA ALA A 75 7.22 26.93 -1.90
C ALA A 75 6.79 26.06 -0.69
N PRO A 76 6.94 26.57 0.55
CA PRO A 76 6.39 25.93 1.74
C PRO A 76 4.87 26.10 1.80
N HIS A 77 4.15 25.02 2.10
CA HIS A 77 2.70 25.05 2.28
C HIS A 77 2.30 26.01 3.41
N THR A 78 1.58 27.07 3.05
CA THR A 78 0.98 28.03 3.99
C THR A 78 -0.45 27.58 4.29
N MET A 79 -0.86 27.68 5.56
CA MET A 79 -2.19 27.32 6.03
C MET A 79 -3.31 28.09 5.29
N ALA A 80 -4.44 27.39 5.12
CA ALA A 80 -5.63 27.80 4.39
C ALA A 80 -6.16 29.21 4.75
N ALA A 81 -6.58 29.93 3.72
CA ALA A 81 -7.43 31.12 3.82
C ALA A 81 -8.92 30.73 3.63
N ASN A 82 -9.80 31.60 4.13
CA ASN A 82 -11.24 31.42 4.41
C ASN A 82 -12.13 30.78 3.31
N PRO A 83 -13.23 30.11 3.70
CA PRO A 83 -14.03 29.22 2.85
C PRO A 83 -15.32 29.87 2.31
N GLU A 84 -15.26 30.98 1.56
CA GLU A 84 -16.49 31.62 1.05
C GLU A 84 -16.62 31.79 -0.47
N ASP A 85 -15.68 31.33 -1.31
CA ASP A 85 -15.77 31.51 -2.78
C ASP A 85 -15.62 30.23 -3.60
N SER A 86 -16.08 29.09 -3.08
CA SER A 86 -16.21 27.86 -3.89
C SER A 86 -17.62 27.78 -4.48
N PRO A 87 -17.80 27.56 -5.80
CA PRO A 87 -19.12 27.24 -6.36
C PRO A 87 -19.67 25.99 -5.66
N PRO A 88 -21.00 25.80 -5.56
CA PRO A 88 -21.55 24.64 -4.87
C PRO A 88 -21.14 23.38 -5.63
N THR A 89 -20.09 22.73 -5.12
CA THR A 89 -19.75 21.36 -5.48
C THR A 89 -20.99 20.54 -5.19
N GLU A 90 -21.52 19.88 -6.23
CA GLU A 90 -22.63 18.93 -6.08
C GLU A 90 -22.29 18.03 -4.89
N ALA A 91 -23.12 18.07 -3.84
CA ALA A 91 -22.83 17.35 -2.60
C ALA A 91 -22.52 15.89 -2.98
N PRO A 92 -21.39 15.31 -2.53
CA PRO A 92 -21.03 13.95 -2.90
C PRO A 92 -22.21 13.06 -2.53
N ARG A 93 -22.86 12.47 -3.53
CA ARG A 93 -23.98 11.56 -3.32
C ARG A 93 -23.46 10.45 -2.43
N ALA A 94 -24.06 10.30 -1.25
CA ALA A 94 -23.70 9.22 -0.34
C ALA A 94 -23.78 7.89 -1.11
N PRO A 95 -22.67 7.18 -1.32
CA PRO A 95 -22.70 5.91 -2.03
C PRO A 95 -23.59 4.96 -1.23
N THR A 96 -24.60 4.39 -1.89
CA THR A 96 -25.42 3.36 -1.26
C THR A 96 -24.56 2.10 -1.08
N ALA A 97 -24.80 1.32 -0.03
CA ALA A 97 -24.10 0.05 0.20
C ALA A 97 -24.17 -0.89 -1.03
N LYS A 98 -25.24 -0.78 -1.83
CA LYS A 98 -25.38 -1.46 -3.13
C LYS A 98 -24.41 -0.96 -4.20
N SER A 99 -24.21 0.36 -4.32
CA SER A 99 -23.29 0.95 -5.31
C SER A 99 -21.81 0.60 -5.10
N LEU A 100 -21.41 0.28 -3.86
CA LEU A 100 -20.07 -0.22 -3.55
C LEU A 100 -19.85 -1.68 -3.98
N THR A 101 -20.91 -2.40 -4.34
CA THR A 101 -20.90 -3.86 -4.57
C THR A 101 -21.44 -4.31 -5.94
N GLU A 102 -22.17 -3.47 -6.68
CA GLU A 102 -22.82 -3.89 -7.94
C GLU A 102 -21.89 -3.90 -9.17
N HIS A 103 -20.61 -3.53 -9.03
CA HIS A 103 -19.64 -3.46 -10.14
C HIS A 103 -18.90 -4.79 -10.46
N ASP A 104 -19.28 -5.89 -9.80
CA ASP A 104 -18.56 -7.17 -9.84
C ASP A 104 -18.71 -7.97 -11.15
N LYS A 105 -19.72 -7.68 -12.00
CA LYS A 105 -20.16 -8.64 -13.04
C LYS A 105 -19.22 -8.80 -14.24
N GLU A 106 -18.41 -7.80 -14.59
CA GLU A 106 -17.58 -7.85 -15.81
C GLU A 106 -16.18 -8.46 -15.59
N ILE A 107 -15.67 -8.36 -14.36
CA ILE A 107 -14.29 -8.72 -13.96
C ILE A 107 -14.27 -9.99 -13.09
N SER A 108 -15.37 -10.31 -12.40
CA SER A 108 -15.52 -11.56 -11.65
C SER A 108 -16.21 -12.64 -12.50
N PRO A 109 -15.94 -13.93 -12.27
CA PRO A 109 -16.67 -14.99 -12.94
C PRO A 109 -18.16 -14.93 -12.59
N SER A 110 -19.03 -14.74 -13.59
CA SER A 110 -20.48 -14.83 -13.46
C SER A 110 -20.89 -16.31 -13.54
N GLY A 111 -20.73 -17.05 -12.44
CA GLY A 111 -21.10 -18.47 -12.39
C GLY A 111 -21.86 -18.81 -11.13
N GLU A 112 -23.18 -18.99 -11.25
CA GLU A 112 -23.91 -19.82 -10.29
C GLU A 112 -23.35 -21.25 -10.38
N GLY A 113 -22.75 -21.75 -9.29
CA GLY A 113 -22.33 -23.15 -9.18
C GLY A 113 -20.82 -23.44 -9.09
N ASN A 114 -19.93 -22.45 -9.22
CA ASN A 114 -18.50 -22.66 -8.91
C ASN A 114 -18.22 -22.31 -7.43
N LEU A 115 -17.48 -23.17 -6.72
CA LEU A 115 -16.90 -22.84 -5.42
C LEU A 115 -15.98 -21.62 -5.60
N TYR A 116 -16.44 -20.45 -5.17
CA TYR A 116 -15.61 -19.24 -5.15
C TYR A 116 -14.41 -19.47 -4.23
N SER A 117 -13.25 -18.95 -4.63
CA SER A 117 -12.11 -18.86 -3.72
C SER A 117 -12.50 -18.06 -2.49
N LYS A 118 -11.88 -18.40 -1.35
CA LYS A 118 -11.96 -17.63 -0.11
C LYS A 118 -11.09 -16.38 -0.12
N ILE A 119 -10.45 -16.06 -1.25
CA ILE A 119 -9.69 -14.84 -1.46
C ILE A 119 -10.47 -13.88 -2.37
N GLY A 120 -10.63 -12.63 -1.93
CA GLY A 120 -11.16 -11.55 -2.76
C GLY A 120 -10.06 -10.55 -3.13
N LYS A 121 -9.99 -10.16 -4.40
CA LYS A 121 -9.11 -9.08 -4.86
C LYS A 121 -9.78 -7.73 -4.70
N LEU A 122 -9.03 -6.72 -4.26
CA LEU A 122 -9.49 -5.36 -4.11
C LEU A 122 -8.50 -4.41 -4.81
N THR A 123 -9.05 -3.42 -5.51
CA THR A 123 -8.28 -2.32 -6.09
C THR A 123 -9.14 -1.06 -6.19
N MET A 124 -8.52 0.07 -6.52
CA MET A 124 -9.21 1.31 -6.84
C MET A 124 -8.69 1.86 -8.16
N LEU A 125 -9.59 2.22 -9.06
CA LEU A 125 -9.26 2.85 -10.33
C LEU A 125 -10.41 3.73 -10.77
N TYR A 126 -10.21 5.04 -10.66
CA TYR A 126 -11.22 6.03 -10.98
C TYR A 126 -10.62 7.28 -11.60
N TYR A 127 -11.42 7.90 -12.46
CA TYR A 127 -11.15 9.14 -13.19
C TYR A 127 -12.50 9.61 -13.76
N ASN A 128 -12.61 10.89 -14.11
CA ASN A 128 -13.88 11.41 -14.68
C ASN A 128 -14.16 10.82 -16.06
N GLU A 129 -13.12 10.72 -16.90
CA GLU A 129 -13.20 10.16 -18.26
C GLU A 129 -11.93 9.37 -18.60
N VAL A 130 -12.09 8.31 -19.41
CA VAL A 130 -10.95 7.54 -19.92
C VAL A 130 -10.18 8.39 -20.92
N SER A 131 -8.88 8.57 -20.70
CA SER A 131 -7.97 9.26 -21.60
C SER A 131 -7.06 8.27 -22.34
N LYS A 132 -6.26 8.79 -23.28
CA LYS A 132 -5.21 8.03 -23.97
C LYS A 132 -4.16 7.40 -23.02
N ASP A 133 -4.03 7.95 -21.82
CA ASP A 133 -3.06 7.51 -20.83
C ASP A 133 -3.73 6.58 -19.81
N THR A 134 -4.92 6.93 -19.32
CA THR A 134 -5.64 6.11 -18.32
C THR A 134 -6.16 4.77 -18.87
N ILE A 135 -6.34 4.66 -20.19
CA ILE A 135 -6.72 3.40 -20.84
C ILE A 135 -5.75 2.24 -20.56
N TRP A 136 -4.46 2.52 -20.30
CA TRP A 136 -3.50 1.46 -20.01
C TRP A 136 -3.71 0.83 -18.64
N TYR A 137 -4.22 1.59 -17.67
CA TYR A 137 -4.63 1.07 -16.37
C TYR A 137 -5.88 0.19 -16.48
N GLU A 138 -6.86 0.57 -17.31
CA GLU A 138 -8.02 -0.29 -17.57
C GLU A 138 -7.62 -1.61 -18.24
N LYS A 139 -6.65 -1.56 -19.17
CA LYS A 139 -6.12 -2.78 -19.78
C LYS A 139 -5.37 -3.65 -18.77
N ALA A 140 -4.59 -3.06 -17.88
CA ALA A 140 -3.93 -3.78 -16.80
C ALA A 140 -4.94 -4.44 -15.85
N LEU A 141 -5.96 -3.69 -15.43
CA LEU A 141 -7.06 -4.20 -14.62
C LEU A 141 -7.80 -5.35 -15.32
N SER A 142 -8.11 -5.19 -16.61
CA SER A 142 -8.73 -6.25 -17.42
C SER A 142 -7.88 -7.51 -17.52
N GLY A 143 -6.56 -7.40 -17.41
CA GLY A 143 -5.64 -8.55 -17.37
C GLY A 143 -5.89 -9.50 -16.20
N HIS A 144 -6.54 -9.03 -15.13
CA HIS A 144 -6.88 -9.87 -13.97
C HIS A 144 -8.03 -10.85 -14.26
N LYS A 145 -8.82 -10.63 -15.32
CA LYS A 145 -10.04 -11.40 -15.60
C LYS A 145 -9.76 -12.89 -15.79
N GLU A 146 -8.73 -13.25 -16.55
CA GLU A 146 -8.38 -14.67 -16.76
C GLU A 146 -8.05 -15.36 -15.44
N HIS A 147 -7.18 -14.75 -14.65
CA HIS A 147 -6.77 -15.27 -13.34
C HIS A 147 -7.96 -15.36 -12.36
N ASN A 148 -8.87 -14.40 -12.40
CA ASN A 148 -10.10 -14.43 -11.59
C ASN A 148 -11.01 -15.59 -11.98
N MET A 149 -11.21 -15.82 -13.29
CA MET A 149 -12.02 -16.93 -13.78
C MET A 149 -11.37 -18.27 -13.46
N ARG A 150 -10.05 -18.38 -13.61
CA ARG A 150 -9.27 -19.61 -13.40
C ARG A 150 -9.37 -20.11 -11.96
N PHE A 151 -9.31 -19.21 -10.99
CA PHE A 151 -9.25 -19.55 -9.57
C PHE A 151 -10.50 -19.13 -8.77
N GLY A 152 -11.52 -18.60 -9.43
CA GLY A 152 -12.78 -18.22 -8.77
C GLY A 152 -12.67 -17.01 -7.84
N TYR A 153 -11.77 -16.05 -8.12
CA TYR A 153 -11.64 -14.84 -7.30
C TYR A 153 -12.75 -13.83 -7.60
N LYS A 154 -13.33 -13.27 -6.54
CA LYS A 154 -14.10 -12.02 -6.62
C LYS A 154 -13.14 -10.85 -6.75
N HIS A 155 -13.47 -9.86 -7.55
CA HIS A 155 -12.63 -8.68 -7.73
C HIS A 155 -13.45 -7.39 -7.58
N PHE A 156 -13.29 -6.76 -6.43
CA PHE A 156 -13.95 -5.52 -6.08
C PHE A 156 -13.10 -4.33 -6.54
N VAL A 157 -13.72 -3.41 -7.28
CA VAL A 157 -13.03 -2.23 -7.83
C VAL A 157 -13.75 -0.97 -7.38
N LEU A 158 -13.06 -0.13 -6.61
CA LEU A 158 -13.56 1.20 -6.28
C LEU A 158 -13.42 2.12 -7.48
N ARG A 159 -14.54 2.71 -7.93
CA ARG A 159 -14.65 3.54 -9.14
C ARG A 159 -14.90 5.03 -8.87
N HIS A 160 -14.84 5.46 -7.62
CA HIS A 160 -14.93 6.88 -7.23
C HIS A 160 -14.25 7.10 -5.88
N GLU A 161 -13.82 8.33 -5.62
CA GLU A 161 -13.34 8.74 -4.30
C GLU A 161 -14.49 8.70 -3.27
N ILE A 162 -14.23 8.15 -2.08
CA ILE A 162 -15.23 8.03 -1.00
C ILE A 162 -14.87 8.83 0.24
N VAL A 163 -13.57 9.05 0.46
CA VAL A 163 -13.04 9.96 1.47
C VAL A 163 -11.84 10.70 0.86
N PRO A 164 -11.58 11.96 1.28
CA PRO A 164 -10.51 12.76 0.73
C PRO A 164 -9.14 12.09 0.79
N ASP A 165 -8.28 12.49 -0.13
CA ASP A 165 -6.87 12.14 -0.21
C ASP A 165 -6.65 10.61 -0.41
N ILE A 166 -5.58 10.11 0.17
CA ILE A 166 -5.09 8.73 0.15
C ILE A 166 -6.01 7.72 0.85
N TRP A 167 -7.01 8.19 1.62
CA TRP A 167 -7.73 7.35 2.58
C TRP A 167 -8.83 6.48 1.96
N SER A 168 -9.20 6.74 0.70
CA SER A 168 -10.23 5.98 -0.02
C SER A 168 -9.89 4.49 -0.09
N LYS A 169 -8.61 4.14 -0.19
CA LYS A 169 -8.12 2.75 -0.12
C LYS A 169 -8.48 2.07 1.19
N GLN A 170 -8.13 2.67 2.33
CA GLN A 170 -8.36 2.06 3.65
C GLN A 170 -9.85 2.02 3.97
N ALA A 171 -10.58 3.08 3.65
CA ALA A 171 -12.03 3.13 3.81
C ALA A 171 -12.72 2.04 2.99
N PHE A 172 -12.29 1.81 1.75
CA PHE A 172 -12.85 0.79 0.89
C PHE A 172 -12.55 -0.62 1.39
N ILE A 173 -11.28 -0.92 1.73
CA ILE A 173 -10.90 -2.22 2.29
C ILE A 173 -11.68 -2.48 3.58
N LEU A 174 -11.79 -1.48 4.47
CA LEU A 174 -12.54 -1.60 5.72
C LEU A 174 -14.04 -1.87 5.45
N SER A 175 -14.63 -1.23 4.44
CA SER A 175 -16.03 -1.46 4.08
C SER A 175 -16.30 -2.91 3.63
N ILE A 176 -15.42 -3.50 2.82
CA ILE A 176 -15.53 -4.90 2.37
C ILE A 176 -15.26 -5.84 3.54
N LEU A 177 -14.24 -5.55 4.35
CA LEU A 177 -13.90 -6.32 5.54
C LEU A 177 -15.07 -6.43 6.51
N LEU A 178 -15.78 -5.33 6.80
CA LEU A 178 -16.94 -5.32 7.69
C LEU A 178 -18.11 -6.12 7.10
N GLN A 179 -18.34 -6.04 5.79
CA GLN A 179 -19.37 -6.83 5.11
C GLN A 179 -19.07 -8.33 5.16
N GLU A 180 -17.80 -8.73 4.98
CA GLU A 180 -17.39 -10.13 5.11
C GLU A 180 -17.46 -10.61 6.56
N LEU A 181 -17.09 -9.78 7.53
CA LEU A 181 -17.22 -10.11 8.96
C LEU A 181 -18.69 -10.29 9.41
N ALA A 182 -19.65 -9.62 8.75
CA ALA A 182 -21.07 -9.76 9.03
C ALA A 182 -21.68 -11.08 8.52
N LYS A 183 -20.99 -11.79 7.63
CA LYS A 183 -21.41 -13.09 7.10
C LYS A 183 -20.98 -14.24 8.02
N PRO A 184 -21.69 -15.39 8.01
CA PRO A 184 -21.22 -16.61 8.67
C PRO A 184 -19.83 -17.02 8.19
N MET A 185 -19.03 -17.63 9.08
CA MET A 185 -17.65 -18.04 8.76
C MET A 185 -17.55 -18.91 7.49
N GLY A 186 -18.54 -19.78 7.25
CA GLY A 186 -18.58 -20.66 6.09
C GLY A 186 -18.84 -19.94 4.76
N ASP A 187 -19.42 -18.73 4.79
CA ASP A 187 -19.88 -18.02 3.60
C ASP A 187 -18.98 -16.83 3.24
N ARG A 188 -18.27 -16.28 4.23
CA ARG A 188 -17.37 -15.13 4.04
C ARG A 188 -16.07 -15.50 3.35
N LEU A 189 -15.42 -14.48 2.79
CA LEU A 189 -14.00 -14.54 2.39
C LEU A 189 -13.11 -14.74 3.62
N GLU A 190 -11.96 -15.38 3.44
CA GLU A 190 -10.93 -15.54 4.46
C GLU A 190 -9.82 -14.50 4.31
N TRP A 191 -9.50 -14.09 3.08
CA TRP A 191 -8.44 -13.13 2.79
C TRP A 191 -8.89 -12.09 1.76
N LEU A 192 -8.42 -10.88 1.96
CA LEU A 192 -8.50 -9.78 1.00
C LEU A 192 -7.08 -9.58 0.45
N PHE A 193 -6.97 -9.55 -0.88
CA PHE A 193 -5.74 -9.25 -1.60
C PHE A 193 -5.87 -7.85 -2.18
N TRP A 194 -5.24 -6.87 -1.55
CA TRP A 194 -5.17 -5.52 -2.09
C TRP A 194 -4.08 -5.45 -3.15
N HIS A 195 -4.36 -4.74 -4.24
CA HIS A 195 -3.36 -4.38 -5.22
C HIS A 195 -3.63 -2.98 -5.81
N ASP A 196 -2.60 -2.16 -5.93
CA ASP A 196 -2.68 -0.83 -6.55
C ASP A 196 -2.97 -0.95 -8.06
N ALA A 197 -3.33 0.16 -8.71
CA ALA A 197 -3.68 0.17 -10.12
C ALA A 197 -2.45 0.17 -11.06
N ASP A 198 -1.25 0.49 -10.55
CA ASP A 198 -0.01 0.60 -11.32
C ASP A 198 0.81 -0.69 -11.34
N LEU A 199 0.12 -1.81 -11.56
CA LEU A 199 0.72 -3.12 -11.74
C LEU A 199 0.16 -3.84 -12.97
N VAL A 200 0.90 -4.84 -13.43
CA VAL A 200 0.48 -5.73 -14.51
C VAL A 200 0.54 -7.17 -14.01
N LEU A 201 -0.56 -7.90 -14.14
CA LEU A 201 -0.56 -9.36 -13.92
C LEU A 201 0.25 -10.01 -15.05
N MET A 202 1.28 -10.77 -14.69
CA MET A 202 2.26 -11.32 -15.63
C MET A 202 2.08 -12.82 -15.87
N ASN A 203 1.60 -13.56 -14.87
CA ASN A 203 1.40 -15.00 -14.96
C ASN A 203 0.07 -15.41 -14.32
N SER A 204 -0.94 -15.73 -15.14
CA SER A 204 -2.26 -16.12 -14.64
C SER A 204 -2.32 -17.54 -14.08
N ASN A 205 -1.22 -18.31 -14.13
CA ASN A 205 -1.16 -19.69 -13.60
C ASN A 205 -0.81 -19.77 -12.11
N ILE A 206 -0.51 -18.65 -11.45
CA ILE A 206 -0.04 -18.65 -10.05
C ILE A 206 -1.21 -18.32 -9.10
N PRO A 207 -1.70 -19.27 -8.28
CA PRO A 207 -2.80 -19.02 -7.36
C PRO A 207 -2.37 -18.14 -6.17
N LEU A 208 -3.24 -17.23 -5.74
CA LEU A 208 -3.03 -16.40 -4.55
C LEU A 208 -2.96 -17.20 -3.25
N GLU A 209 -3.63 -18.35 -3.19
CA GLU A 209 -3.62 -19.28 -2.06
C GLU A 209 -2.21 -19.77 -1.72
N LEU A 210 -1.29 -19.69 -2.69
CA LEU A 210 0.10 -20.05 -2.46
C LEU A 210 0.79 -19.12 -1.45
N PHE A 211 0.39 -17.84 -1.40
CA PHE A 211 1.08 -16.81 -0.62
C PHE A 211 0.49 -16.58 0.77
N VAL A 212 -0.67 -17.18 1.09
CA VAL A 212 -1.27 -17.04 2.42
C VAL A 212 -0.61 -17.98 3.44
N PRO A 213 -0.58 -17.62 4.74
CA PRO A 213 0.04 -18.44 5.76
C PRO A 213 -0.65 -19.80 5.94
N PRO A 214 0.10 -20.89 6.17
CA PRO A 214 -0.49 -22.17 6.53
C PRO A 214 -1.03 -22.14 7.97
N VAL A 215 -1.73 -23.21 8.38
CA VAL A 215 -2.51 -23.25 9.62
C VAL A 215 -1.65 -23.01 10.88
N GLU A 216 -0.39 -23.42 10.86
CA GLU A 216 0.59 -23.21 11.93
C GLU A 216 0.86 -21.71 12.18
N PHE A 217 0.64 -20.88 11.16
CA PHE A 217 0.77 -19.41 11.21
C PHE A 217 -0.60 -18.72 11.20
N SER A 218 -1.64 -19.38 11.71
CA SER A 218 -3.00 -18.82 11.81
C SER A 218 -3.14 -17.55 12.65
N HIS A 219 -2.13 -17.20 13.45
CA HIS A 219 -2.04 -15.91 14.14
C HIS A 219 -1.70 -14.76 13.19
N ILE A 220 -1.18 -15.02 12.00
CA ILE A 220 -0.90 -13.98 11.00
C ILE A 220 -2.20 -13.53 10.33
N HIS A 221 -2.35 -12.22 10.23
CA HIS A 221 -3.51 -11.55 9.67
C HIS A 221 -3.15 -10.53 8.59
N HIS A 222 -1.87 -10.18 8.46
CA HIS A 222 -1.36 -9.25 7.46
C HIS A 222 -0.07 -9.80 6.85
N VAL A 223 -0.06 -9.99 5.53
CA VAL A 223 1.11 -10.46 4.79
C VAL A 223 1.54 -9.36 3.83
N VAL A 224 2.76 -8.88 4.01
CA VAL A 224 3.31 -7.73 3.28
C VAL A 224 4.65 -8.07 2.67
N ALA A 225 5.06 -7.28 1.69
CA ALA A 225 6.42 -7.30 1.17
C ALA A 225 7.18 -6.06 1.66
N ASN A 226 8.48 -6.21 1.90
CA ASN A 226 9.36 -5.05 1.96
C ASN A 226 9.73 -4.61 0.54
N ASP A 227 9.99 -3.31 0.36
CA ASP A 227 10.68 -2.71 -0.78
C ASP A 227 11.97 -2.01 -0.31
N LEU A 228 12.53 -1.15 -1.15
CA LEU A 228 13.73 -0.35 -0.85
C LEU A 228 13.53 0.69 0.28
N ASN A 229 12.30 0.95 0.68
CA ASN A 229 11.87 1.96 1.65
C ASN A 229 11.21 1.40 2.91
N GLY A 230 11.08 0.07 3.02
CA GLY A 230 10.45 -0.59 4.15
C GLY A 230 9.23 -1.38 3.69
N LEU A 231 8.16 -1.36 4.47
CA LEU A 231 6.90 -1.98 4.06
C LEU A 231 6.38 -1.31 2.80
N ASN A 232 6.00 -2.08 1.79
CA ASN A 232 5.27 -1.56 0.63
C ASN A 232 3.77 -1.88 0.73
N ALA A 233 2.93 -0.84 0.73
CA ALA A 233 1.49 -0.98 0.88
C ALA A 233 0.77 -1.15 -0.47
N GLY A 234 1.48 -1.24 -1.60
CA GLY A 234 0.87 -1.33 -2.92
C GLY A 234 0.29 -2.69 -3.24
N VAL A 235 0.82 -3.76 -2.64
CA VAL A 235 0.23 -5.11 -2.74
C VAL A 235 0.41 -5.85 -1.41
N PHE A 236 -0.68 -6.34 -0.84
CA PHE A 236 -0.64 -7.09 0.43
C PHE A 236 -1.89 -7.97 0.62
N PHE A 237 -1.78 -8.92 1.53
CA PHE A 237 -2.92 -9.71 2.00
C PHE A 237 -3.35 -9.26 3.39
N LEU A 238 -4.66 -9.19 3.60
CA LEU A 238 -5.27 -8.90 4.89
C LEU A 238 -6.37 -9.91 5.17
N ARG A 239 -6.28 -10.61 6.31
CA ARG A 239 -7.25 -11.64 6.69
C ARG A 239 -8.58 -10.99 7.06
N VAL A 240 -9.69 -11.65 6.71
CA VAL A 240 -11.03 -11.29 7.22
C VAL A 240 -11.11 -11.70 8.69
N HIS A 241 -10.69 -10.77 9.56
CA HIS A 241 -10.56 -10.99 10.99
C HIS A 241 -10.78 -9.67 11.75
N GLU A 242 -11.22 -9.76 13.01
CA GLU A 242 -11.42 -8.57 13.87
C GLU A 242 -10.13 -7.78 14.06
N TRP A 243 -8.99 -8.46 14.12
CA TRP A 243 -7.68 -7.84 14.23
C TRP A 243 -7.43 -6.87 13.07
N SER A 244 -7.77 -7.28 11.84
CA SER A 244 -7.58 -6.49 10.63
C SER A 244 -8.44 -5.24 10.62
N MET A 245 -9.65 -5.34 11.20
CA MET A 245 -10.56 -4.21 11.36
C MET A 245 -9.98 -3.18 12.33
N TRP A 246 -9.49 -3.64 13.49
CA TRP A 246 -8.85 -2.76 14.46
C TRP A 246 -7.56 -2.14 13.93
N TYR A 247 -6.77 -2.92 13.18
CA TYR A 247 -5.53 -2.46 12.57
C TYR A 247 -5.80 -1.37 11.53
N LEU A 248 -6.72 -1.58 10.57
CA LEU A 248 -7.07 -0.55 9.59
C LEU A 248 -7.70 0.69 10.23
N SER A 249 -8.49 0.53 11.29
CA SER A 249 -9.03 1.66 12.05
C SER A 249 -7.91 2.49 12.70
N ALA A 250 -6.87 1.84 13.22
CA ALA A 250 -5.68 2.52 13.75
C ALA A 250 -4.88 3.22 12.66
N VAL A 251 -4.70 2.59 11.49
CA VAL A 251 -4.04 3.21 10.32
C VAL A 251 -4.76 4.47 9.89
N MET A 252 -6.09 4.41 9.71
CA MET A 252 -6.90 5.56 9.27
C MET A 252 -6.93 6.70 10.28
N SER A 253 -6.86 6.40 11.58
CA SER A 253 -6.87 7.41 12.64
C SER A 253 -5.47 7.86 13.06
N TYR A 254 -4.41 7.37 12.40
CA TYR A 254 -3.04 7.60 12.83
C TYR A 254 -2.70 9.08 12.96
N THR A 255 -3.06 9.89 11.96
CA THR A 255 -2.80 11.35 11.95
C THR A 255 -3.58 12.10 13.02
N ASN A 256 -4.74 11.59 13.47
CA ASN A 256 -5.50 12.18 14.57
C ASN A 256 -4.82 11.97 15.93
N TYR A 257 -4.12 10.85 16.12
CA TYR A 257 -3.44 10.51 17.37
C TYR A 257 -1.94 10.85 17.38
N HIS A 258 -1.36 11.08 16.20
CA HIS A 258 0.05 11.45 16.00
C HIS A 258 0.20 12.65 15.05
N PRO A 259 -0.44 13.80 15.33
CA PRO A 259 -0.41 14.97 14.45
C PRO A 259 1.01 15.54 14.26
N GLU A 260 1.94 15.25 15.16
CA GLU A 260 3.34 15.66 15.12
C GLU A 260 4.19 14.84 14.15
N ARG A 261 3.67 13.71 13.63
CA ARG A 261 4.44 12.78 12.80
C ARG A 261 3.99 12.84 11.34
N PRO A 262 4.75 13.51 10.47
CA PRO A 262 4.42 13.56 9.05
C PRO A 262 4.56 12.19 8.40
N LEU A 263 3.57 11.81 7.59
CA LEU A 263 3.55 10.55 6.87
C LEU A 263 4.19 10.73 5.49
N ARG A 264 5.49 10.39 5.37
CA ARG A 264 6.25 10.53 4.10
C ARG A 264 5.58 9.81 2.93
N TYR A 265 5.08 8.60 3.19
CA TYR A 265 4.36 7.77 2.23
C TYR A 265 2.95 7.48 2.73
N SER A 266 2.28 8.49 3.30
CA SER A 266 0.83 8.39 3.49
C SER A 266 0.45 7.20 4.38
N GLU A 267 -0.54 6.39 4.00
CA GLU A 267 -0.96 5.20 4.75
C GLU A 267 0.18 4.20 4.99
N GLN A 268 1.16 4.14 4.07
CA GLN A 268 2.21 3.12 4.11
C GLN A 268 3.10 3.38 5.31
N THR A 269 3.45 4.65 5.54
CA THR A 269 4.20 5.07 6.72
C THR A 269 3.42 4.78 8.01
N ALA A 270 2.11 5.02 8.04
CA ALA A 270 1.29 4.71 9.21
C ALA A 270 1.24 3.19 9.48
N MET A 271 1.05 2.39 8.44
CA MET A 271 1.09 0.91 8.52
C MET A 271 2.43 0.42 9.06
N GLU A 272 3.53 0.90 8.48
CA GLU A 272 4.89 0.56 8.89
C GLU A 272 5.18 0.89 10.36
N TRP A 273 4.78 2.08 10.82
CA TRP A 273 5.00 2.46 12.21
C TRP A 273 4.15 1.65 13.18
N LEU A 274 2.89 1.38 12.84
CA LEU A 274 2.01 0.58 13.68
C LEU A 274 2.55 -0.85 13.83
N ILE A 275 3.01 -1.50 12.75
CA ILE A 275 3.52 -2.87 12.84
C ILE A 275 4.82 -3.01 13.66
N GLN A 276 5.50 -1.92 13.99
CA GLN A 276 6.62 -1.93 14.94
C GLN A 276 6.15 -2.08 16.40
N GLU A 277 4.90 -1.75 16.70
CA GLU A 277 4.32 -2.00 18.02
C GLU A 277 3.99 -3.47 18.19
N GLU A 278 4.24 -4.01 19.39
CA GLU A 278 4.01 -5.44 19.69
C GLU A 278 2.59 -5.91 19.35
N LYS A 279 1.59 -5.04 19.59
CA LYS A 279 0.18 -5.29 19.32
C LYS A 279 -0.12 -5.67 17.86
N TRP A 280 0.62 -5.10 16.92
CA TRP A 280 0.36 -5.26 15.48
C TRP A 280 1.43 -6.13 14.81
N GLY A 281 2.69 -5.98 15.22
CA GLY A 281 3.82 -6.71 14.63
C GLY A 281 3.71 -8.22 14.77
N ARG A 282 3.20 -8.74 15.90
CA ARG A 282 3.09 -10.20 16.14
C ARG A 282 2.10 -10.91 15.22
N ASN A 283 1.22 -10.17 14.54
CA ASN A 283 0.21 -10.71 13.61
C ASN A 283 0.48 -10.29 12.16
N THR A 284 1.61 -9.64 11.89
CA THR A 284 2.07 -9.26 10.55
C THR A 284 3.27 -10.11 10.18
N THR A 285 3.40 -10.51 8.92
CA THR A 285 4.62 -11.15 8.43
C THR A 285 5.08 -10.55 7.11
N HIS A 286 6.40 -10.47 6.94
CA HIS A 286 7.01 -9.99 5.72
C HIS A 286 7.50 -11.17 4.87
N VAL A 287 7.15 -11.14 3.59
CA VAL A 287 7.55 -12.17 2.63
C VAL A 287 8.48 -11.57 1.57
N PRO A 288 9.21 -12.42 0.82
CA PRO A 288 10.01 -11.96 -0.30
C PRO A 288 9.17 -11.14 -1.29
N GLN A 289 9.67 -9.94 -1.64
CA GLN A 289 8.92 -8.97 -2.44
C GLN A 289 8.45 -9.55 -3.79
N ARG A 290 9.27 -10.38 -4.43
CA ARG A 290 8.98 -10.97 -5.73
C ARG A 290 7.73 -11.84 -5.80
N TRP A 291 7.25 -12.34 -4.67
CA TRP A 291 6.10 -13.23 -4.64
C TRP A 291 4.86 -12.58 -5.26
N PHE A 292 4.57 -11.34 -4.87
CA PHE A 292 3.40 -10.62 -5.35
C PHE A 292 3.59 -9.10 -5.42
N ASN A 293 4.81 -8.58 -5.29
CA ASN A 293 5.10 -7.15 -5.31
C ASN A 293 6.42 -6.84 -6.05
N ALA A 294 6.77 -7.68 -7.02
CA ALA A 294 8.03 -7.58 -7.75
C ALA A 294 8.13 -6.24 -8.48
N TYR A 295 9.28 -5.58 -8.41
CA TYR A 295 9.52 -4.36 -9.17
C TYR A 295 10.12 -4.63 -10.54
N GLN A 296 10.01 -3.68 -11.46
CA GLN A 296 10.89 -3.71 -12.62
C GLN A 296 12.35 -3.62 -12.19
N ASN A 297 13.22 -4.30 -12.93
CA ASN A 297 14.65 -4.27 -12.65
C ASN A 297 15.18 -2.84 -12.91
N PHE A 298 15.57 -2.16 -11.84
CA PHE A 298 16.16 -0.81 -11.87
C PHE A 298 17.68 -0.82 -12.04
N GLY A 299 18.27 -2.01 -12.24
CA GLY A 299 19.70 -2.22 -12.30
C GLY A 299 20.28 -2.77 -10.99
N ILE A 300 21.60 -2.91 -10.99
CA ILE A 300 22.40 -3.32 -9.85
C ILE A 300 22.98 -2.05 -9.23
N ASP A 301 22.78 -1.86 -7.93
CA ASP A 301 23.54 -0.87 -7.16
C ASP A 301 24.82 -1.56 -6.66
N ASP A 302 25.92 -1.32 -7.36
CA ASP A 302 27.24 -1.88 -7.03
C ASP A 302 28.02 -1.03 -5.98
N THR A 303 27.35 -0.03 -5.40
CA THR A 303 27.87 0.84 -4.35
C THR A 303 27.48 0.39 -2.94
N VAL A 304 26.59 -0.60 -2.83
CA VAL A 304 26.24 -1.27 -1.57
C VAL A 304 26.91 -2.65 -1.45
N PRO A 305 27.08 -3.19 -0.23
CA PRO A 305 27.55 -4.56 -0.07
C PRO A 305 26.63 -5.54 -0.85
N PRO A 306 27.18 -6.49 -1.62
CA PRO A 306 26.36 -7.45 -2.39
C PRO A 306 25.35 -8.22 -1.53
N GLU A 307 25.68 -8.48 -0.26
CA GLU A 307 24.81 -9.12 0.72
C GLU A 307 23.63 -8.25 1.20
N TRP A 308 23.58 -6.98 0.80
CA TRP A 308 22.48 -6.04 1.04
C TRP A 308 21.71 -5.71 -0.26
N GLU A 309 22.18 -6.22 -1.39
CA GLU A 309 21.64 -5.83 -2.68
C GLU A 309 20.21 -6.35 -2.87
N TRP A 310 19.35 -5.50 -3.42
CA TRP A 310 17.93 -5.77 -3.58
C TRP A 310 17.57 -6.63 -4.81
N ARG A 311 18.46 -7.56 -5.20
CA ARG A 311 18.26 -8.39 -6.43
C ARG A 311 17.00 -9.23 -6.37
N HIS A 312 16.66 -9.73 -5.19
CA HIS A 312 15.52 -10.61 -4.98
C HIS A 312 14.18 -9.86 -4.88
N GLY A 313 14.15 -8.55 -5.12
CA GLY A 313 12.93 -7.75 -5.24
C GLY A 313 12.45 -7.49 -6.67
N TYR A 314 13.28 -7.81 -7.68
CA TYR A 314 12.97 -7.52 -9.08
C TYR A 314 12.30 -8.69 -9.80
N PHE A 315 11.35 -8.36 -10.67
CA PHE A 315 10.56 -9.29 -11.47
C PHE A 315 11.45 -10.22 -12.31
N GLU A 316 11.15 -11.52 -12.25
CA GLU A 316 11.66 -12.50 -13.20
C GLU A 316 10.51 -13.23 -13.91
N PRO A 317 10.75 -13.83 -15.08
CA PRO A 317 9.74 -14.62 -15.75
C PRO A 317 9.20 -15.75 -14.86
N GLY A 318 7.87 -15.91 -14.82
CA GLY A 318 7.17 -16.83 -13.92
C GLY A 318 6.62 -16.18 -12.63
N ASP A 319 7.04 -14.97 -12.27
CA ASP A 319 6.45 -14.22 -11.14
C ASP A 319 4.98 -13.82 -11.43
N LEU A 320 4.15 -13.70 -10.38
CA LEU A 320 2.71 -13.43 -10.49
C LEU A 320 2.41 -12.11 -11.21
N LEU A 321 3.05 -11.03 -10.76
CA LEU A 321 2.77 -9.66 -11.21
C LEU A 321 4.01 -8.80 -11.10
N ILE A 322 3.95 -7.64 -11.75
CA ILE A 322 4.95 -6.58 -11.61
C ILE A 322 4.28 -5.29 -11.16
N HIS A 323 4.85 -4.64 -10.14
CA HIS A 323 4.43 -3.36 -9.58
C HIS A 323 5.38 -2.26 -10.08
N LEU A 324 4.81 -1.10 -10.47
CA LEU A 324 5.54 -0.01 -11.13
C LEU A 324 5.48 1.31 -10.33
N PRO A 325 5.89 1.31 -9.04
CA PRO A 325 5.81 2.52 -8.22
C PRO A 325 6.81 3.58 -8.68
N GLY A 326 6.50 4.84 -8.41
CA GLY A 326 7.41 5.97 -8.64
C GLY A 326 7.68 6.32 -10.12
N THR A 327 6.96 5.74 -11.07
CA THR A 327 7.19 5.93 -12.52
C THR A 327 6.48 7.15 -13.13
N SER A 328 5.71 7.90 -12.32
CA SER A 328 5.07 9.18 -12.64
C SER A 328 4.43 9.21 -14.06
N GLU A 329 4.75 10.21 -14.88
CA GLU A 329 4.21 10.43 -16.23
C GLU A 329 4.56 9.33 -17.24
N ALA A 330 5.67 8.61 -17.06
CA ALA A 330 6.07 7.53 -17.96
C ALA A 330 5.30 6.22 -17.69
N ARG A 331 4.58 6.14 -16.57
CA ARG A 331 3.90 4.92 -16.11
C ARG A 331 2.94 4.32 -17.14
N PRO A 332 2.07 5.07 -17.85
CA PRO A 332 1.17 4.48 -18.84
C PRO A 332 1.92 3.76 -19.98
N ASP A 333 3.03 4.34 -20.45
CA ASP A 333 3.87 3.74 -21.48
C ASP A 333 4.60 2.49 -20.97
N ILE A 334 5.03 2.49 -19.71
CA ILE A 334 5.67 1.33 -19.08
C ILE A 334 4.65 0.19 -18.91
N ILE A 335 3.43 0.48 -18.43
CA ILE A 335 2.32 -0.48 -18.35
C ILE A 335 2.05 -1.08 -19.73
N ARG A 336 1.93 -0.24 -20.77
CA ARG A 336 1.78 -0.69 -22.16
C ARG A 336 2.89 -1.65 -22.58
N GLY A 337 4.13 -1.33 -22.25
CA GLY A 337 5.30 -2.15 -22.55
C GLY A 337 5.21 -3.54 -21.91
N TRP A 338 4.85 -3.61 -20.63
CA TRP A 338 4.69 -4.88 -19.91
C TRP A 338 3.48 -5.69 -20.41
N LEU A 339 2.34 -5.06 -20.68
CA LEU A 339 1.19 -5.71 -21.31
C LEU A 339 1.54 -6.31 -22.68
N SER A 340 2.36 -5.62 -23.47
CA SER A 340 2.83 -6.13 -24.75
C SER A 340 3.71 -7.37 -24.57
N ARG A 341 4.52 -7.45 -23.51
CA ARG A 341 5.32 -8.65 -23.19
C ARG A 341 4.45 -9.85 -22.84
N VAL A 342 3.39 -9.66 -22.04
CA VAL A 342 2.43 -10.74 -21.72
C VAL A 342 1.76 -11.25 -22.99
N ARG A 343 1.36 -10.34 -23.90
CA ARG A 343 0.71 -10.69 -25.17
C ARG A 343 1.67 -11.37 -26.16
N ASP A 344 2.85 -10.79 -26.38
CA ASP A 344 3.74 -11.14 -27.48
C ASP A 344 4.80 -12.20 -27.11
N GLN A 345 5.09 -12.35 -25.82
CA GLN A 345 6.11 -13.26 -25.27
C GLN A 345 5.53 -14.13 -24.16
N ASN A 346 4.24 -14.50 -24.27
CA ASN A 346 3.49 -15.25 -23.26
C ASN A 346 4.26 -16.47 -22.71
N ALA A 347 4.80 -17.32 -23.60
CA ALA A 347 5.54 -18.53 -23.24
C ALA A 347 6.77 -18.29 -22.35
N ARG A 348 7.32 -17.06 -22.35
CA ARG A 348 8.41 -16.67 -21.47
C ARG A 348 7.91 -16.32 -20.07
N TYR A 349 6.80 -15.58 -19.96
CA TYR A 349 6.39 -14.93 -18.71
C TYR A 349 5.31 -15.71 -17.96
N GLU A 350 4.38 -16.34 -18.67
CA GLU A 350 3.24 -17.08 -18.11
C GLU A 350 3.58 -18.57 -17.94
N ILE A 351 4.57 -18.83 -17.08
CA ILE A 351 5.11 -20.18 -16.85
C ILE A 351 4.13 -20.99 -15.98
N PRO A 352 3.81 -22.26 -16.30
CA PRO A 352 2.98 -23.11 -15.44
C PRO A 352 3.56 -23.21 -14.02
N LEU A 353 2.69 -23.19 -12.99
CA LEU A 353 3.12 -23.23 -11.59
C LEU A 353 4.11 -24.36 -11.28
N ALA A 354 3.88 -25.55 -11.85
CA ALA A 354 4.73 -26.73 -11.65
C ALA A 354 6.17 -26.54 -12.17
N ASP A 355 6.37 -25.64 -13.13
CA ASP A 355 7.67 -25.32 -13.73
C ASP A 355 8.33 -24.09 -13.08
N THR A 356 7.67 -23.48 -12.08
CA THR A 356 8.23 -22.39 -11.28
C THR A 356 8.87 -22.90 -9.99
N THR A 357 9.66 -22.04 -9.34
CA THR A 357 10.25 -22.33 -8.02
C THR A 357 9.33 -21.92 -6.85
N HIS A 358 8.16 -21.33 -7.12
CA HIS A 358 7.29 -20.73 -6.09
C HIS A 358 6.89 -21.72 -5.01
N VAL A 359 6.36 -22.90 -5.39
CA VAL A 359 5.89 -23.91 -4.41
C VAL A 359 7.00 -24.30 -3.44
N LYS A 360 8.19 -24.57 -3.98
CA LYS A 360 9.36 -24.95 -3.19
C LYS A 360 9.78 -23.80 -2.27
N ASN A 361 10.04 -22.62 -2.82
CA ASN A 361 10.56 -21.47 -2.07
C ASN A 361 9.60 -21.01 -0.97
N ILE A 362 8.29 -21.02 -1.25
CA ILE A 362 7.27 -20.61 -0.28
C ILE A 362 7.13 -21.64 0.83
N THR A 363 7.17 -22.93 0.51
CA THR A 363 7.17 -24.01 1.51
C THR A 363 8.40 -23.91 2.41
N GLU A 364 9.59 -23.68 1.84
CA GLU A 364 10.83 -23.50 2.58
C GLU A 364 10.78 -22.25 3.48
N PHE A 365 10.23 -21.14 2.99
CA PHE A 365 10.03 -19.92 3.78
C PHE A 365 9.15 -20.17 5.02
N TRP A 366 7.98 -20.78 4.86
CA TRP A 366 7.09 -21.03 6.00
C TRP A 366 7.68 -22.03 7.00
N ASN A 367 8.47 -23.00 6.54
CA ASN A 367 9.12 -23.96 7.41
C ASN A 367 10.27 -23.34 8.22
N ASN A 368 10.99 -22.37 7.64
CA ASN A 368 12.24 -21.85 8.18
C ASN A 368 12.18 -20.35 8.51
N ASP A 369 12.09 -19.51 7.49
CA ASP A 369 12.31 -18.06 7.58
C ASP A 369 11.20 -17.33 8.35
N ALA A 370 9.94 -17.73 8.17
CA ALA A 370 8.79 -17.10 8.82
C ALA A 370 8.89 -17.10 10.36
N ARG A 371 9.55 -18.12 10.94
CA ARG A 371 9.78 -18.21 12.40
C ARG A 371 10.80 -17.20 12.91
N HIS A 372 11.60 -16.64 12.00
CA HIS A 372 12.65 -15.68 12.28
C HIS A 372 12.29 -14.28 11.77
N ASP A 373 11.03 -14.02 11.41
CA ASP A 373 10.61 -12.76 10.77
C ASP A 373 11.04 -11.55 11.59
N LYS A 374 10.83 -11.55 12.92
CA LYS A 374 11.32 -10.45 13.77
C LYS A 374 12.82 -10.20 13.59
N LYS A 375 13.66 -11.24 13.62
CA LYS A 375 15.11 -11.12 13.45
C LYS A 375 15.47 -10.62 12.04
N ASN A 376 14.72 -11.08 11.02
CA ASN A 376 14.89 -10.65 9.64
C ASN A 376 14.55 -9.17 9.48
N GLN A 377 13.44 -8.71 10.07
CA GLN A 377 13.05 -7.30 10.08
C GLN A 377 14.03 -6.43 10.87
N ASP A 378 14.47 -6.86 12.06
CA ASP A 378 15.47 -6.13 12.83
C ASP A 378 16.78 -5.97 12.03
N THR A 379 17.16 -6.99 11.25
CA THR A 379 18.32 -6.94 10.36
C THR A 379 18.11 -6.01 9.18
N TYR A 380 16.94 -6.09 8.53
CA TYR A 380 16.55 -5.20 7.44
C TYR A 380 16.62 -3.73 7.89
N TRP A 381 15.94 -3.39 8.99
CA TRP A 381 15.88 -2.02 9.52
C TRP A 381 17.23 -1.49 9.94
N ARG A 382 18.05 -2.32 10.59
CA ARG A 382 19.43 -1.93 10.93
C ARG A 382 20.24 -1.55 9.68
N ARG A 383 20.22 -2.40 8.64
CA ARG A 383 20.94 -2.13 7.39
C ARG A 383 20.38 -0.92 6.66
N TRP A 384 19.06 -0.78 6.63
CA TRP A 384 18.38 0.37 6.03
C TRP A 384 18.79 1.69 6.70
N HIS A 385 18.79 1.75 8.04
CA HIS A 385 19.24 2.95 8.77
C HIS A 385 20.71 3.26 8.53
N ILE A 386 21.57 2.25 8.44
CA ILE A 386 22.98 2.43 8.09
C ILE A 386 23.11 2.97 6.67
N LEU A 387 22.37 2.42 5.70
CA LEU A 387 22.38 2.88 4.32
C LEU A 387 21.94 4.34 4.20
N ILE A 388 20.84 4.73 4.86
CA ILE A 388 20.35 6.10 4.84
C ILE A 388 21.34 7.08 5.47
N ARG A 389 21.97 6.71 6.59
CA ARG A 389 22.90 7.61 7.30
C ARG A 389 24.30 7.62 6.67
N VAL A 390 24.95 6.46 6.67
CA VAL A 390 26.35 6.30 6.24
C VAL A 390 26.44 6.27 4.72
N GLY A 391 25.50 5.62 4.03
CA GLY A 391 25.49 5.59 2.57
C GLY A 391 25.35 6.99 1.97
N THR A 392 24.39 7.79 2.46
CA THR A 392 24.21 9.19 2.01
C THR A 392 25.45 10.04 2.27
N GLU A 393 26.08 9.91 3.45
CA GLU A 393 27.32 10.64 3.75
C GLU A 393 28.46 10.26 2.78
N GLN A 394 28.60 8.98 2.45
CA GLN A 394 29.60 8.52 1.48
C GLN A 394 29.28 9.00 0.05
N ASP A 395 28.00 9.08 -0.31
CA ASP A 395 27.56 9.62 -1.60
C ASP A 395 27.85 11.12 -1.71
N ASP A 396 27.68 11.88 -0.63
CA ASP A 396 28.07 13.29 -0.55
C ASP A 396 29.58 13.47 -0.74
N GLN A 397 30.40 12.69 -0.02
CA GLN A 397 31.85 12.73 -0.14
C GLN A 397 32.32 12.37 -1.56
N GLN A 398 31.68 11.39 -2.21
CA GLN A 398 31.97 11.03 -3.59
C GLN A 398 31.62 12.18 -4.55
N ARG A 399 30.45 12.82 -4.39
CA ARG A 399 30.05 13.96 -5.21
C ARG A 399 31.05 15.11 -5.13
N GLU A 400 31.49 15.46 -3.92
CA GLU A 400 32.50 16.49 -3.71
C GLU A 400 33.84 16.12 -4.34
N ALA A 401 34.29 14.88 -4.18
CA ALA A 401 35.55 14.41 -4.74
C ALA A 401 35.53 14.35 -6.28
N VAL A 402 34.42 13.96 -6.88
CA VAL A 402 34.23 13.98 -8.35
C VAL A 402 34.29 15.42 -8.86
N ALA A 403 33.56 16.35 -8.22
CA ALA A 403 33.58 17.76 -8.61
C ALA A 403 34.99 18.37 -8.53
N GLU A 404 35.76 18.03 -7.49
CA GLU A 404 37.15 18.47 -7.37
C GLU A 404 38.06 17.85 -8.43
N ALA A 405 37.90 16.55 -8.72
CA ALA A 405 38.66 15.86 -9.75
C ALA A 405 38.41 16.46 -11.14
N GLU A 406 37.16 16.79 -11.45
CA GLU A 406 36.79 17.48 -12.69
C GLU A 406 37.44 18.87 -12.77
N ARG A 407 37.38 19.65 -11.69
CA ARG A 407 38.00 20.99 -11.62
C ARG A 407 39.51 20.93 -11.83
N LEU A 408 40.19 19.95 -11.21
CA LEU A 408 41.62 19.75 -11.38
C LEU A 408 41.99 19.27 -12.79
N ALA A 409 41.15 18.42 -13.39
CA ALA A 409 41.33 17.97 -14.77
C ALA A 409 41.19 19.13 -15.77
N ASP A 410 40.19 19.99 -15.59
CA ASP A 410 39.98 21.18 -16.43
C ASP A 410 41.13 22.18 -16.29
N LYS A 411 41.59 22.43 -15.06
CA LYS A 411 42.76 23.30 -14.81
C LYS A 411 44.04 22.75 -15.43
N ALA A 412 44.18 21.43 -15.52
CA ALA A 412 45.32 20.77 -16.15
C ALA A 412 45.19 20.66 -17.68
N GLY A 413 44.09 21.13 -18.27
CA GLY A 413 43.85 21.10 -19.73
C GLY A 413 43.81 19.68 -20.29
N LEU A 414 43.28 18.72 -19.51
CA LEU A 414 43.18 17.33 -19.96
C LEU A 414 42.17 17.17 -21.09
N SER A 415 42.39 16.16 -21.95
CA SER A 415 41.39 15.77 -22.95
C SER A 415 40.15 15.18 -22.26
N PRO A 416 38.98 15.19 -22.93
CA PRO A 416 37.75 14.60 -22.38
C PRO A 416 37.93 13.17 -21.88
N GLU A 417 38.67 12.32 -22.63
CA GLU A 417 38.90 10.91 -22.27
C GLU A 417 39.73 10.79 -20.99
N LYS A 418 40.75 11.65 -20.83
CA LYS A 418 41.58 11.66 -19.62
C LYS A 418 40.84 12.23 -18.41
N LYS A 419 39.90 13.17 -18.63
CA LYS A 419 39.03 13.68 -17.58
C LYS A 419 38.08 12.57 -17.10
N GLU A 420 37.43 11.87 -18.02
CA GLU A 420 36.56 10.73 -17.72
C GLU A 420 37.31 9.64 -16.96
N GLN A 421 38.50 9.23 -17.43
CA GLN A 421 39.32 8.25 -16.73
C GLN A 421 39.61 8.66 -15.28
N LYS A 422 39.97 9.93 -15.03
CA LYS A 422 40.20 10.42 -13.66
C LYS A 422 38.94 10.41 -12.80
N VAL A 423 37.80 10.78 -13.37
CA VAL A 423 36.51 10.74 -12.67
C VAL A 423 36.16 9.30 -12.30
N ASP A 424 36.37 8.34 -13.20
CA ASP A 424 36.09 6.93 -12.95
C ASP A 424 37.03 6.32 -11.90
N GLU A 425 38.32 6.68 -11.92
CA GLU A 425 39.28 6.30 -10.86
C GLU A 425 38.82 6.80 -9.48
N VAL A 426 38.29 8.03 -9.41
CA VAL A 426 37.73 8.58 -8.17
C VAL A 426 36.45 7.85 -7.78
N LYS A 427 35.51 7.64 -8.71
CA LYS A 427 34.27 6.91 -8.43
C LYS A 427 34.54 5.50 -7.90
N GLU A 428 35.45 4.75 -8.51
CA GLU A 428 35.80 3.40 -8.10
C GLU A 428 36.43 3.37 -6.69
N LYS A 429 37.31 4.33 -6.39
CA LYS A 429 37.88 4.48 -5.04
C LYS A 429 36.78 4.71 -4.00
N PHE A 430 35.85 5.61 -4.27
CA PHE A 430 34.76 5.93 -3.34
C PHE A 430 33.73 4.80 -3.24
N ARG A 431 33.50 4.04 -4.31
CA ARG A 431 32.66 2.83 -4.29
C ARG A 431 33.20 1.81 -3.29
N ILE A 432 34.49 1.48 -3.36
CA ILE A 432 35.15 0.55 -2.42
C ILE A 432 35.09 1.11 -0.99
N GLN A 433 35.31 2.41 -0.82
CA GLN A 433 35.24 3.09 0.47
C GLN A 433 33.83 3.01 1.09
N LYS A 434 32.78 3.28 0.31
CA LYS A 434 31.38 3.21 0.74
C LYS A 434 31.02 1.82 1.24
N ILE A 435 31.35 0.78 0.48
CA ILE A 435 31.09 -0.62 0.88
C ILE A 435 31.81 -0.95 2.20
N ALA A 436 33.07 -0.54 2.35
CA ALA A 436 33.83 -0.77 3.58
C ALA A 436 33.23 -0.02 4.78
N ALA A 437 32.77 1.23 4.57
CA ALA A 437 32.12 2.04 5.60
C ALA A 437 30.80 1.43 6.06
N LEU A 438 29.96 0.97 5.12
CA LEU A 438 28.68 0.31 5.41
C LEU A 438 28.87 -0.98 6.23
N ARG A 439 29.82 -1.85 5.83
CA ARG A 439 30.14 -3.08 6.58
C ARG A 439 30.67 -2.78 7.99
N ARG A 440 31.55 -1.78 8.13
CA ARG A 440 32.06 -1.37 9.44
C ARG A 440 30.93 -0.88 10.33
N ALA A 441 30.06 -0.01 9.81
CA ALA A 441 28.92 0.50 10.55
C ALA A 441 27.95 -0.62 10.99
N GLU A 442 27.74 -1.65 10.17
CA GLU A 442 26.95 -2.83 10.58
C GLU A 442 27.64 -3.63 11.69
N GLN A 443 28.94 -3.87 11.59
CA GLN A 443 29.70 -4.56 12.64
C GLN A 443 29.69 -3.80 13.96
N ASP A 444 29.87 -2.48 13.93
CA ASP A 444 29.85 -1.65 15.14
C ASP A 444 28.46 -1.67 15.77
N LYS A 445 27.40 -1.58 14.95
CA LYS A 445 26.01 -1.67 15.44
C LYS A 445 25.69 -3.04 16.06
N LEU A 446 26.16 -4.12 15.44
CA LEU A 446 26.00 -5.47 15.97
C LEU A 446 26.75 -5.66 17.30
N LYS A 447 27.91 -5.03 17.48
CA LYS A 447 28.64 -5.03 18.77
C LYS A 447 27.89 -4.24 19.84
N GLU A 448 27.40 -3.04 19.50
CA GLU A 448 26.57 -2.23 20.42
C GLU A 448 25.33 -2.98 20.90
N GLU A 449 24.71 -3.75 20.03
CA GLU A 449 23.52 -4.57 20.33
C GLU A 449 23.85 -5.90 21.03
N GLY A 450 25.14 -6.22 21.26
CA GLY A 450 25.57 -7.47 21.86
C GLY A 450 25.34 -8.71 21.00
N LEU A 451 25.17 -8.53 19.68
CA LEU A 451 24.88 -9.59 18.71
C LEU A 451 26.13 -10.22 18.09
N LEU A 452 27.31 -9.63 18.33
CA LEU A 452 28.61 -10.22 18.02
C LEU A 452 29.28 -10.70 19.31
N GLN A 453 29.60 -11.99 19.38
CA GLN A 453 30.51 -12.47 20.43
C GLN A 453 31.86 -11.82 20.23
N GLU A 454 32.43 -11.23 21.29
CA GLU A 454 33.84 -10.87 21.29
C GLU A 454 34.63 -12.14 20.98
N GLN A 455 35.37 -12.14 19.86
CA GLN A 455 36.38 -13.16 19.66
C GLN A 455 37.36 -13.01 20.82
N ALA A 456 37.31 -13.96 21.77
CA ALA A 456 38.28 -14.05 22.83
C ALA A 456 39.67 -13.97 22.20
N PRO A 457 40.59 -13.16 22.72
CA PRO A 457 41.93 -13.05 22.16
C PRO A 457 42.53 -14.45 22.13
N THR A 458 42.83 -14.94 20.94
CA THR A 458 43.62 -16.15 20.74
C THR A 458 44.95 -15.93 21.44
N THR A 459 45.06 -16.40 22.67
CA THR A 459 46.33 -16.59 23.34
C THR A 459 47.08 -17.67 22.58
N GLU A 460 47.93 -17.25 21.66
CA GLU A 460 49.00 -18.09 21.14
C GLU A 460 49.88 -18.55 22.32
N ARG A 461 50.03 -19.87 22.44
CA ARG A 461 51.14 -20.54 23.12
C ARG A 461 51.63 -21.68 22.27
#